data_AF-A0A915MF72-F1
#
_entry.id   AF-A0A915MF72-F1
#
_cell.length_a   1.000
_cell.length_b   1.000
_cell.length_c   1.000
_cell.angle_alpha   90.00
_cell.angle_beta   90.00
_cell.angle_gamma   90.00
#
_symmetry.space_group_name_H-M   'P 1'
#
loop_
_entity.id
_entity.type
_entity.pdbx_description
1 polymer ?
#
loop_
_entity_poly.entity_id
_entity_poly.type
_entity_poly.pdbx_seq_one_letter_code
_entity_poly.pdbx_strand_id
1 'polypeptide(L)'
;METRCICECESGSANCAAAHYKYGQCSDEEIEKDKGGEKNAVSSVLLQYSQWSWKENNEKKLKGHWEELEKRKIRIQLDGAIHNTILSEISGLKLSVLGLAGAKSAGVQLDAGVYFAEIGSDGTIGELIGQMPVNRITEHDFHKLGWLRLDERNKPFVQAGEVFIDKIHHARAEDCATQRYRSVLDASYYINADNNATTQFKIPETLNKVNKWIRSARILDSNQRIALVRVSEGLSLELTLSAQKEFLEEKENQKQRLITFVHNSSKLGDFTALLIVDKFSNSLLNLTLFNASGVLNGYVRPLNDLYGNTEIDGFSVNVPNIEENVKTNNKIWTPISVQTRIKPYPLGSIHLVCLRPDDGELSRELCRPVQSVYYELEQNTMQNEWNEAIGACKQCNKISAEGFARYLNPANWVKGIGSVSEALMLASDILGGLIE
;
A
#
# COMPACT_ATOMS: atom_id res chain seq x y z
N MET A 1 -2.06 13.06 -20.84
CA MET A 1 -1.13 13.93 -21.60
C MET A 1 -1.47 13.85 -23.06
N GLU A 2 -1.34 14.96 -23.76
CA GLU A 2 -1.56 15.08 -25.21
C GLU A 2 -0.30 15.72 -25.79
N THR A 3 0.23 15.16 -26.89
CA THR A 3 1.39 15.73 -27.58
C THR A 3 0.93 16.33 -28.90
N ARG A 4 1.26 17.60 -29.15
CA ARG A 4 1.05 18.26 -30.44
C ARG A 4 2.37 18.69 -31.03
N CYS A 5 2.76 18.07 -32.14
CA CYS A 5 3.98 18.42 -32.87
C CYS A 5 3.64 19.17 -34.17
N ILE A 6 4.55 20.02 -34.60
CA ILE A 6 4.57 20.64 -35.92
C ILE A 6 5.91 20.29 -36.58
N CYS A 7 5.92 20.18 -37.91
CA CYS A 7 7.13 19.91 -38.68
C CYS A 7 7.37 21.02 -39.69
N GLU A 8 8.63 21.42 -39.85
CA GLU A 8 9.05 22.44 -40.81
C GLU A 8 10.18 21.87 -41.68
N CYS A 9 10.02 21.97 -43.00
CA CYS A 9 10.96 21.38 -43.95
C CYS A 9 12.28 22.17 -44.04
N GLU A 10 12.26 23.48 -43.72
CA GLU A 10 13.44 24.34 -43.77
C GLU A 10 14.08 24.51 -42.39
N SER A 11 15.33 24.07 -42.24
CA SER A 11 16.07 24.12 -40.97
C SER A 11 16.39 25.53 -40.45
N GLY A 12 16.15 26.57 -41.26
CA GLY A 12 16.37 27.98 -40.91
C GLY A 12 15.10 28.77 -40.59
N SER A 13 13.93 28.13 -40.59
CA SER A 13 12.65 28.78 -40.29
C SER A 13 12.57 29.23 -38.83
N ALA A 14 12.04 30.43 -38.61
CA ALA A 14 11.79 30.97 -37.26
C ALA A 14 10.67 30.22 -36.51
N ASN A 15 9.83 29.47 -37.22
CA ASN A 15 8.62 28.84 -36.66
C ASN A 15 8.92 27.66 -35.73
N CYS A 16 10.06 26.96 -35.92
CA CYS A 16 10.45 25.78 -35.15
C CYS A 16 11.91 25.90 -34.68
N ALA A 17 12.22 27.00 -33.99
CA ALA A 17 13.55 27.27 -33.47
C ALA A 17 13.76 26.73 -32.05
N ALA A 18 14.99 26.31 -31.74
CA ALA A 18 15.36 25.85 -30.39
C ALA A 18 15.06 26.89 -29.30
N ALA A 19 15.16 28.19 -29.62
CA ALA A 19 14.85 29.29 -28.70
C ALA A 19 13.39 29.30 -28.19
N HIS A 20 12.46 28.67 -28.92
CA HIS A 20 11.04 28.64 -28.55
C HIS A 20 10.59 27.33 -27.91
N TYR A 21 11.26 26.21 -28.20
CA TYR A 21 10.79 24.87 -27.82
C TYR A 21 11.79 24.05 -26.99
N LYS A 22 13.07 24.46 -26.92
CA LYS A 22 14.08 23.75 -26.14
C LYS A 22 14.19 24.37 -24.75
N TYR A 23 13.88 23.59 -23.71
CA TYR A 23 13.85 24.06 -22.32
C TYR A 23 12.92 25.26 -22.11
N GLY A 24 11.86 25.40 -22.91
CA GLY A 24 10.87 26.46 -22.77
C GLY A 24 9.56 25.90 -22.24
N GLN A 25 8.87 26.65 -21.38
CA GLN A 25 7.48 26.37 -21.05
C GLN A 25 6.57 27.01 -22.10
N CYS A 26 5.47 26.35 -22.45
CA CYS A 26 4.40 27.01 -23.16
C CYS A 26 3.88 28.15 -22.27
N SER A 27 3.84 29.37 -22.78
CA SER A 27 3.65 30.58 -21.97
C SER A 27 2.41 30.51 -21.07
N ASP A 28 2.62 30.44 -19.76
CA ASP A 28 1.88 31.11 -18.69
C ASP A 28 2.70 31.09 -17.38
N GLU A 29 2.64 32.19 -16.63
CA GLU A 29 3.59 32.69 -15.60
C GLU A 29 3.76 31.85 -14.29
N GLU A 30 4.99 31.90 -13.75
CA GLU A 30 5.53 31.17 -12.57
C GLU A 30 5.32 31.87 -11.21
N ILE A 31 5.33 31.13 -10.07
CA ILE A 31 5.91 31.54 -8.75
C ILE A 31 6.42 30.30 -7.93
N GLU A 32 7.52 30.54 -7.19
CA GLU A 32 8.43 29.74 -6.34
C GLU A 32 7.90 28.77 -5.24
N LYS A 33 8.84 28.01 -4.65
CA LYS A 33 8.69 27.05 -3.54
C LYS A 33 9.75 27.25 -2.44
N ASP A 34 9.40 26.83 -1.21
CA ASP A 34 10.35 26.52 -0.13
C ASP A 34 9.93 25.24 0.64
N LYS A 35 10.88 24.49 1.24
CA LYS A 35 10.58 23.31 2.10
C LYS A 35 11.64 23.00 3.16
N GLY A 36 11.17 22.60 4.35
CA GLY A 36 11.97 22.03 5.43
C GLY A 36 11.66 20.56 5.77
N GLY A 37 12.66 19.90 6.38
CA GLY A 37 12.60 19.17 7.67
C GLY A 37 11.93 17.79 7.78
N GLU A 38 12.75 16.74 7.98
CA GLU A 38 12.36 15.35 8.32
C GLU A 38 11.88 15.14 9.78
N LYS A 39 11.12 14.05 10.02
CA LYS A 39 10.67 13.58 11.35
C LYS A 39 10.65 12.04 11.46
N ASN A 40 10.85 11.55 12.69
CA ASN A 40 10.95 10.13 13.07
C ASN A 40 9.60 9.50 13.49
N ALA A 41 9.52 8.17 13.43
CA ALA A 41 8.37 7.36 13.88
C ALA A 41 8.52 6.86 15.33
N VAL A 42 7.40 6.66 16.04
CA VAL A 42 7.33 6.19 17.45
C VAL A 42 6.23 5.13 17.58
N SER A 43 6.49 4.04 18.31
CA SER A 43 5.55 2.94 18.57
C SER A 43 4.85 3.08 19.92
N SER A 44 3.53 2.80 19.96
CA SER A 44 2.74 2.82 21.19
C SER A 44 1.64 1.76 21.19
N VAL A 45 1.25 1.31 22.38
CA VAL A 45 0.14 0.38 22.61
C VAL A 45 -0.95 1.06 23.43
N LEU A 46 -2.19 0.68 23.15
CA LEU A 46 -3.37 1.10 23.89
C LEU A 46 -3.92 -0.08 24.68
N LEU A 47 -3.85 -0.01 26.01
CA LEU A 47 -4.44 -0.98 26.92
C LEU A 47 -5.82 -0.50 27.36
N GLN A 48 -6.74 -1.43 27.58
CA GLN A 48 -8.04 -1.14 28.18
C GLN A 48 -8.10 -1.78 29.56
N TYR A 49 -8.36 -0.97 30.58
CA TYR A 49 -8.63 -1.39 31.94
C TYR A 49 -10.13 -1.28 32.21
N SER A 50 -10.71 -2.29 32.84
CA SER A 50 -12.10 -2.24 33.32
C SER A 50 -12.23 -2.91 34.68
N GLN A 51 -12.93 -2.26 35.60
CA GLN A 51 -13.24 -2.79 36.92
C GLN A 51 -14.71 -3.21 36.97
N TRP A 52 -14.96 -4.40 37.50
CA TRP A 52 -16.30 -4.97 37.60
C TRP A 52 -16.60 -5.40 39.03
N SER A 53 -17.88 -5.37 39.40
CA SER A 53 -18.39 -5.92 40.65
C SER A 53 -19.55 -6.86 40.39
N TRP A 54 -19.63 -7.94 41.13
CA TRP A 54 -20.77 -8.85 41.08
C TRP A 54 -21.83 -8.42 42.09
N LYS A 55 -23.03 -8.07 41.61
CA LYS A 55 -24.18 -7.77 42.46
C LYS A 55 -25.13 -8.97 42.48
N GLU A 56 -25.35 -9.53 43.66
CA GLU A 56 -26.37 -10.56 43.89
C GLU A 56 -27.75 -9.91 44.03
N ASN A 57 -28.78 -10.46 43.35
CA ASN A 57 -30.15 -10.08 43.64
C ASN A 57 -30.63 -10.82 44.90
N ASN A 58 -30.82 -10.08 45.98
CA ASN A 58 -31.26 -10.60 47.28
C ASN A 58 -32.57 -11.40 47.25
N GLU A 59 -33.40 -11.26 46.21
CA GLU A 59 -34.68 -11.96 46.08
C GLU A 59 -34.57 -13.37 45.46
N LYS A 60 -33.48 -13.69 44.75
CA LYS A 60 -33.21 -15.01 44.18
C LYS A 60 -31.72 -15.28 44.25
N LYS A 61 -31.28 -16.00 45.30
CA LYS A 61 -29.88 -16.39 45.62
C LYS A 61 -29.01 -16.98 44.48
N LEU A 62 -29.54 -17.11 43.26
CA LEU A 62 -28.88 -17.68 42.08
C LEU A 62 -28.85 -16.73 40.86
N LYS A 63 -29.32 -15.48 40.99
CA LYS A 63 -29.25 -14.50 39.91
C LYS A 63 -28.50 -13.25 40.39
N GLY A 64 -27.25 -13.13 40.00
CA GLY A 64 -26.53 -11.86 40.05
C GLY A 64 -26.20 -11.36 38.64
N HIS A 65 -25.62 -10.17 38.57
CA HIS A 65 -25.09 -9.61 37.33
C HIS A 65 -23.77 -8.89 37.60
N TRP A 66 -22.94 -8.81 36.56
CA TRP A 66 -21.74 -8.00 36.56
C TRP A 66 -22.11 -6.54 36.29
N GLU A 67 -21.58 -5.64 37.12
CA GLU A 67 -21.70 -4.19 36.95
C GLU A 67 -20.30 -3.60 36.67
N GLU A 68 -20.14 -2.86 35.57
CA GLU A 68 -18.91 -2.15 35.23
C GLU A 68 -18.79 -0.91 36.13
N LEU A 69 -17.83 -0.93 37.06
CA LEU A 69 -17.54 0.19 37.95
C LEU A 69 -16.67 1.25 37.26
N GLU A 70 -15.72 0.81 36.44
CA GLU A 70 -14.77 1.70 35.80
C GLU A 70 -14.30 1.15 34.45
N LYS A 71 -14.04 2.04 33.48
CA LYS A 71 -13.41 1.70 32.19
C LYS A 71 -12.45 2.81 31.76
N ARG A 72 -11.17 2.49 31.57
CA ARG A 72 -10.14 3.45 31.10
C ARG A 72 -9.32 2.88 29.96
N LYS A 73 -8.85 3.77 29.07
CA LYS A 73 -7.89 3.45 28.01
C LYS A 73 -6.55 4.08 28.36
N ILE A 74 -5.50 3.27 28.43
CA ILE A 74 -4.17 3.67 28.85
C ILE A 74 -3.23 3.54 27.65
N ARG A 75 -2.59 4.64 27.25
CA ARG A 75 -1.59 4.62 26.18
C ARG A 75 -0.20 4.47 26.78
N ILE A 76 0.55 3.51 26.29
CA ILE A 76 1.91 3.21 26.75
C ILE A 76 2.85 3.22 25.55
N GLN A 77 3.97 3.94 25.68
CA GLN A 77 5.04 3.88 24.70
C GLN A 77 5.84 2.60 24.92
N LEU A 78 6.06 1.83 23.86
CA LEU A 78 6.82 0.58 23.95
C LEU A 78 8.31 0.78 23.74
N ASP A 79 8.69 1.84 23.02
CA ASP A 79 10.09 2.14 22.74
C ASP A 79 10.75 2.74 23.99
N GLY A 80 11.53 1.94 24.71
CA GLY A 80 12.31 2.40 25.87
C GLY A 80 12.16 1.54 27.12
N ALA A 81 12.23 2.19 28.29
CA ALA A 81 12.23 1.56 29.61
C ALA A 81 10.83 1.17 30.11
N ILE A 82 10.76 0.59 31.30
CA ILE A 82 9.52 0.20 31.98
C ILE A 82 8.60 1.41 32.18
N HIS A 83 7.34 1.28 31.74
CA HIS A 83 6.31 2.27 32.00
C HIS A 83 5.43 1.84 33.19
N ASN A 84 5.14 2.78 34.08
CA ASN A 84 4.40 2.54 35.32
C ASN A 84 3.15 3.40 35.35
N THR A 85 1.99 2.78 35.58
CA THR A 85 0.70 3.47 35.69
C THR A 85 -0.12 2.92 36.85
N ILE A 86 -0.86 3.79 37.55
CA ILE A 86 -1.77 3.39 38.62
C ILE A 86 -3.11 3.07 37.97
N LEU A 87 -3.58 1.84 38.14
CA LEU A 87 -4.86 1.37 37.58
C LEU A 87 -6.05 1.79 38.45
N SER A 88 -5.91 1.69 39.77
CA SER A 88 -6.96 2.08 40.70
C SER A 88 -6.35 2.65 41.97
N GLU A 89 -6.74 3.89 42.28
CA GLU A 89 -6.33 4.61 43.49
C GLU A 89 -6.90 3.94 44.75
N ILE A 90 -8.10 3.37 44.67
CA ILE A 90 -8.77 2.71 45.81
C ILE A 90 -8.06 1.40 46.17
N SER A 91 -7.71 0.59 45.17
CA SER A 91 -7.03 -0.68 45.40
C SER A 91 -5.51 -0.56 45.47
N GLY A 92 -4.94 0.62 45.19
CA GLY A 92 -3.49 0.83 45.07
C GLY A 92 -2.85 -0.07 44.01
N LEU A 93 -3.61 -0.49 42.99
CA LEU A 93 -3.14 -1.44 41.99
C LEU A 93 -2.33 -0.69 40.93
N LYS A 94 -1.09 -1.12 40.72
CA LYS A 94 -0.15 -0.55 39.77
C LYS A 94 0.15 -1.56 38.66
N LEU A 95 0.10 -1.09 37.42
CA LEU A 95 0.53 -1.81 36.24
C LEU A 95 1.89 -1.28 35.79
N SER A 96 2.83 -2.20 35.65
CA SER A 96 4.14 -1.98 35.06
C SER A 96 4.21 -2.75 33.75
N VAL A 97 4.51 -2.05 32.67
CA VAL A 97 4.67 -2.64 31.34
C VAL A 97 6.12 -2.48 30.92
N LEU A 98 6.79 -3.59 30.66
CA LEU A 98 8.16 -3.55 30.15
C LEU A 98 8.12 -3.11 28.69
N GLY A 99 8.76 -1.98 28.39
CA GLY A 99 9.03 -1.57 27.02
C GLY A 99 9.92 -2.60 26.33
N LEU A 100 9.59 -2.94 25.08
CA LEU A 100 10.42 -3.83 24.27
C LEU A 100 11.48 -2.96 23.59
N ALA A 101 12.73 -3.05 24.05
CA ALA A 101 13.83 -2.28 23.46
C ALA A 101 14.18 -2.82 22.06
N GLY A 102 14.01 -1.99 21.02
CA GLY A 102 14.47 -2.25 19.65
C GLY A 102 13.43 -1.97 18.56
N ALA A 103 13.88 -1.84 17.31
CA ALA A 103 13.05 -1.48 16.15
C ALA A 103 11.91 -2.46 15.82
N LYS A 104 11.84 -3.62 16.48
CA LYS A 104 10.78 -4.64 16.30
C LYS A 104 9.93 -4.83 17.55
N SER A 105 9.77 -3.79 18.37
CA SER A 105 9.00 -3.82 19.61
C SER A 105 7.54 -4.29 19.44
N ALA A 106 6.95 -4.14 18.26
CA ALA A 106 5.62 -4.67 17.93
C ALA A 106 5.62 -6.04 17.20
N GLY A 107 6.79 -6.66 16.97
CA GLY A 107 6.99 -7.88 16.16
C GLY A 107 7.02 -7.64 14.65
N VAL A 108 6.30 -6.62 14.20
CA VAL A 108 6.21 -6.19 12.80
C VAL A 108 6.34 -4.67 12.73
N GLN A 109 6.98 -4.18 11.67
CA GLN A 109 7.15 -2.75 11.40
C GLN A 109 6.85 -2.49 9.93
N LEU A 110 6.23 -1.34 9.65
CA LEU A 110 6.08 -0.87 8.27
C LEU A 110 7.42 -0.28 7.83
N ASP A 111 7.95 -0.74 6.70
CA ASP A 111 9.25 -0.32 6.21
C ASP A 111 9.29 1.20 5.93
N ALA A 112 10.46 1.81 6.18
CA ALA A 112 10.68 3.21 5.86
C ALA A 112 10.64 3.39 4.34
N GLY A 113 9.68 4.19 3.86
CA GLY A 113 9.43 4.34 2.43
C GLY A 113 8.45 5.46 2.14
N VAL A 114 8.19 5.67 0.85
CA VAL A 114 7.18 6.62 0.39
C VAL A 114 5.87 5.88 0.21
N TYR A 115 4.85 6.33 0.92
CA TYR A 115 3.48 5.82 0.83
C TYR A 115 2.57 6.95 0.37
N PHE A 116 1.44 6.60 -0.21
CA PHE A 116 0.43 7.56 -0.63
C PHE A 116 -0.96 7.11 -0.22
N ALA A 117 -1.92 8.02 -0.22
CA ALA A 117 -3.32 7.73 0.01
C ALA A 117 -4.17 8.53 -0.98
N GLU A 118 -5.31 7.98 -1.34
CA GLU A 118 -6.30 8.70 -2.12
C GLU A 118 -6.98 9.76 -1.23
N ILE A 119 -7.20 10.95 -1.80
CA ILE A 119 -7.94 12.02 -1.16
C ILE A 119 -9.31 12.03 -1.81
N GLY A 120 -10.35 11.73 -1.02
CA GLY A 120 -11.74 11.77 -1.47
C GLY A 120 -12.17 13.18 -1.85
N SER A 121 -13.25 13.29 -2.64
CA SER A 121 -13.83 14.59 -3.03
C SER A 121 -14.31 15.44 -1.85
N ASP A 122 -14.55 14.79 -0.70
CA ASP A 122 -14.89 15.41 0.59
C ASP A 122 -13.67 15.84 1.42
N GLY A 123 -12.45 15.67 0.87
CA GLY A 123 -11.19 15.95 1.56
C GLY A 123 -10.78 14.88 2.56
N THR A 124 -11.49 13.75 2.63
CA THR A 124 -11.11 12.65 3.52
C THR A 124 -9.91 11.89 2.95
N ILE A 125 -8.96 11.57 3.82
CA ILE A 125 -7.77 10.80 3.44
C ILE A 125 -8.05 9.32 3.64
N GLY A 126 -7.83 8.53 2.60
CA GLY A 126 -7.99 7.08 2.62
C GLY A 126 -6.93 6.33 3.42
N GLU A 127 -6.95 5.01 3.30
CA GLU A 127 -5.88 4.14 3.81
C GLU A 127 -4.62 4.29 2.96
N LEU A 128 -3.45 4.08 3.56
CA LEU A 128 -2.16 4.13 2.89
C LEU A 128 -2.00 2.98 1.88
N ILE A 129 -1.27 3.28 0.82
CA ILE A 129 -0.89 2.41 -0.30
C ILE A 129 0.63 2.48 -0.44
N GLY A 130 1.28 1.34 -0.68
CA GLY A 130 2.75 1.23 -0.70
C GLY A 130 3.33 0.22 -1.69
N GLN A 131 2.50 -0.36 -2.54
CA GLN A 131 2.87 -1.41 -3.49
C GLN A 131 3.39 -0.84 -4.82
N MET A 132 3.29 0.47 -5.01
CA MET A 132 3.85 1.16 -6.17
C MET A 132 5.04 2.02 -5.74
N PRO A 133 6.11 2.04 -6.54
CA PRO A 133 7.23 2.91 -6.27
C PRO A 133 6.81 4.37 -6.49
N VAL A 134 7.07 5.21 -5.48
CA VAL A 134 6.77 6.64 -5.50
C VAL A 134 8.06 7.42 -5.31
N ASN A 135 8.23 8.48 -6.08
CA ASN A 135 9.34 9.40 -5.95
C ASN A 135 9.34 10.06 -4.57
N ARG A 136 10.52 10.11 -3.96
CA ARG A 136 10.77 11.07 -2.89
C ARG A 136 10.68 12.50 -3.43
N ILE A 137 10.60 13.46 -2.52
CA ILE A 137 10.44 14.86 -2.92
C ILE A 137 11.60 15.40 -3.76
N THR A 138 12.82 14.95 -3.49
CA THR A 138 14.04 15.31 -4.24
C THR A 138 14.29 14.39 -5.44
N GLU A 139 13.50 13.33 -5.61
CA GLU A 139 13.63 12.35 -6.67
C GLU A 139 12.76 12.73 -7.87
N HIS A 140 13.20 12.33 -9.07
CA HIS A 140 12.60 12.71 -10.36
C HIS A 140 12.66 11.55 -11.37
N ASP A 141 12.37 10.32 -10.91
CA ASP A 141 12.29 9.14 -11.77
C ASP A 141 10.92 9.07 -12.45
N PHE A 142 10.89 9.13 -13.78
CA PHE A 142 9.66 9.09 -14.57
C PHE A 142 9.00 7.70 -14.62
N HIS A 143 9.70 6.66 -14.16
CA HIS A 143 9.15 5.31 -14.03
C HIS A 143 8.54 5.03 -12.65
N LYS A 144 8.47 6.03 -11.77
CA LYS A 144 7.84 5.97 -10.44
C LYS A 144 6.70 6.99 -10.34
N LEU A 145 5.73 6.78 -9.45
CA LEU A 145 4.70 7.78 -9.20
C LEU A 145 5.29 9.10 -8.67
N GLY A 146 4.56 10.21 -8.83
CA GLY A 146 4.90 11.49 -8.20
C GLY A 146 5.85 12.41 -8.99
N TRP A 147 6.08 12.14 -10.28
CA TRP A 147 6.72 13.09 -11.20
C TRP A 147 5.77 14.22 -11.64
N LEU A 148 4.46 13.96 -11.70
CA LEU A 148 3.41 14.97 -11.83
C LEU A 148 2.95 15.39 -10.43
N ARG A 149 3.09 16.67 -10.10
CA ARG A 149 2.86 17.22 -8.75
C ARG A 149 1.92 18.41 -8.81
N LEU A 150 1.28 18.72 -7.70
CA LEU A 150 0.50 19.94 -7.54
C LEU A 150 1.36 21.05 -6.92
N ASP A 151 1.25 22.26 -7.46
CA ASP A 151 1.79 23.47 -6.85
C ASP A 151 0.90 23.95 -5.69
N GLU A 152 1.27 25.08 -5.06
CA GLU A 152 0.50 25.67 -3.95
C GLU A 152 -0.91 26.13 -4.35
N ARG A 153 -1.15 26.32 -5.65
CA ARG A 153 -2.43 26.73 -6.24
C ARG A 153 -3.23 25.53 -6.75
N ASN A 154 -2.81 24.31 -6.43
CA ASN A 154 -3.36 23.05 -6.95
C ASN A 154 -3.30 22.92 -8.48
N LYS A 155 -2.36 23.61 -9.14
CA LYS A 155 -2.08 23.42 -10.56
C LYS A 155 -1.09 22.26 -10.73
N PRO A 156 -1.38 21.30 -11.64
CA PRO A 156 -0.47 20.21 -11.93
C PRO A 156 0.73 20.72 -12.74
N PHE A 157 1.94 20.32 -12.34
CA PHE A 157 3.18 20.59 -13.06
C PHE A 157 4.09 19.35 -13.03
N VAL A 158 4.94 19.21 -14.05
CA VAL A 158 5.94 18.14 -14.11
C VAL A 158 7.20 18.59 -13.39
N GLN A 159 7.64 17.85 -12.37
CA GLN A 159 8.83 18.19 -11.60
C GLN A 159 10.06 18.22 -12.51
N ALA A 160 10.74 19.38 -12.57
CA ALA A 160 11.87 19.63 -13.46
C ALA A 160 11.57 19.35 -14.96
N GLY A 161 10.29 19.45 -15.36
CA GLY A 161 9.84 19.15 -16.72
C GLY A 161 10.60 19.93 -17.78
N GLU A 162 10.92 21.20 -17.53
CA GLU A 162 11.68 22.05 -18.45
C GLU A 162 12.99 21.40 -18.89
N VAL A 163 13.73 20.77 -17.97
CA VAL A 163 15.07 20.19 -18.22
C VAL A 163 15.01 18.73 -18.68
N PHE A 164 13.98 17.98 -18.29
CA PHE A 164 13.93 16.54 -18.50
C PHE A 164 12.96 16.10 -19.61
N ILE A 165 12.08 16.98 -20.10
CA ILE A 165 11.11 16.61 -21.12
C ILE A 165 11.77 16.12 -22.42
N ASP A 166 12.91 16.69 -22.81
CA ASP A 166 13.67 16.30 -24.00
C ASP A 166 14.27 14.88 -23.89
N LYS A 167 14.44 14.36 -22.68
CA LYS A 167 14.98 13.01 -22.42
C LYS A 167 13.91 11.93 -22.44
N ILE A 168 12.67 12.27 -22.07
CA ILE A 168 11.58 11.31 -21.93
C ILE A 168 10.58 11.40 -23.08
N HIS A 169 10.47 12.54 -23.75
CA HIS A 169 9.59 12.72 -24.89
C HIS A 169 10.35 12.46 -26.18
N HIS A 170 9.94 11.42 -26.89
CA HIS A 170 10.52 11.08 -28.18
C HIS A 170 9.47 11.27 -29.27
N ALA A 171 9.79 12.13 -30.23
CA ALA A 171 8.95 12.39 -31.38
C ALA A 171 9.74 12.18 -32.68
N ARG A 172 9.08 11.61 -33.68
CA ARG A 172 9.64 11.38 -35.02
C ARG A 172 8.64 11.81 -36.08
N ALA A 173 9.05 12.67 -37.01
CA ALA A 173 8.25 12.99 -38.19
C ALA A 173 8.17 11.76 -39.11
N GLU A 174 6.95 11.41 -39.52
CA GLU A 174 6.71 10.44 -40.60
C GLU A 174 6.68 11.15 -41.95
N ASP A 175 5.86 12.20 -42.03
CA ASP A 175 5.72 13.03 -43.22
C ASP A 175 5.50 14.49 -42.80
N CYS A 176 6.51 15.31 -43.08
CA CYS A 176 6.53 16.72 -42.72
C CYS A 176 5.52 17.54 -43.54
N ALA A 177 5.26 17.16 -44.79
CA ALA A 177 4.35 17.88 -45.68
C ALA A 177 2.90 17.73 -45.20
N THR A 178 2.53 16.53 -44.74
CA THR A 178 1.21 16.24 -44.18
C THR A 178 1.14 16.38 -42.65
N GLN A 179 2.20 16.87 -42.01
CA GLN A 179 2.32 17.04 -40.55
C GLN A 179 2.09 15.75 -39.75
N ARG A 180 2.42 14.58 -40.30
CA ARG A 180 2.29 13.29 -39.61
C ARG A 180 3.52 13.00 -38.76
N TYR A 181 3.31 12.59 -37.51
CA TYR A 181 4.37 12.23 -36.59
C TYR A 181 3.99 11.07 -35.67
N ARG A 182 5.02 10.39 -35.16
CA ARG A 182 4.95 9.42 -34.07
C ARG A 182 5.48 10.05 -32.79
N SER A 183 4.79 9.84 -31.68
CA SER A 183 5.17 10.33 -30.35
C SER A 183 5.09 9.20 -29.33
N VAL A 184 6.09 9.10 -28.47
CA VAL A 184 6.07 8.25 -27.28
C VAL A 184 6.64 9.03 -26.10
N LEU A 185 6.05 8.81 -24.93
CA LEU A 185 6.59 9.29 -23.67
C LEU A 185 7.18 8.10 -22.92
N ASP A 186 8.49 8.12 -22.71
CA ASP A 186 9.22 7.14 -21.91
C ASP A 186 9.06 7.46 -20.41
N ALA A 187 7.84 7.26 -19.93
CA ALA A 187 7.45 7.44 -18.53
C ALA A 187 6.42 6.37 -18.15
N SER A 188 6.22 6.17 -16.85
CA SER A 188 5.18 5.27 -16.32
C SER A 188 4.10 6.08 -15.61
N TYR A 189 2.93 5.48 -15.41
CA TYR A 189 1.80 6.06 -14.66
C TYR A 189 1.20 7.35 -15.24
N TYR A 190 1.04 7.42 -16.57
CA TYR A 190 0.24 8.45 -17.23
C TYR A 190 -0.94 7.86 -17.98
N ILE A 191 -1.89 8.72 -18.34
CA ILE A 191 -3.00 8.39 -19.23
C ILE A 191 -2.77 9.19 -20.51
N ASN A 192 -2.74 8.50 -21.65
CA ASN A 192 -2.74 9.16 -22.95
C ASN A 192 -4.18 9.57 -23.31
N ALA A 193 -4.37 10.86 -23.58
CA ALA A 193 -5.68 11.41 -23.92
C ALA A 193 -6.14 11.02 -25.34
N ASP A 194 -5.19 10.75 -26.24
CA ASP A 194 -5.46 10.54 -27.67
C ASP A 194 -6.09 9.18 -27.96
N ASN A 195 -5.73 8.16 -27.18
CA ASN A 195 -6.24 6.80 -27.32
C ASN A 195 -7.17 6.38 -26.16
N ASN A 196 -7.39 7.27 -25.19
CA ASN A 196 -8.18 7.03 -23.98
C ASN A 196 -7.81 5.71 -23.28
N ALA A 197 -6.56 5.24 -23.45
CA ALA A 197 -6.10 3.98 -22.92
C ALA A 197 -5.93 4.10 -21.41
N THR A 198 -7.02 3.95 -20.67
CA THR A 198 -7.07 3.86 -19.20
C THR A 198 -6.37 2.59 -18.68
N THR A 199 -5.81 1.78 -19.57
CA THR A 199 -5.24 0.46 -19.29
C THR A 199 -3.80 0.51 -18.78
N GLN A 200 -3.13 1.66 -18.84
CA GLN A 200 -1.69 1.73 -18.55
C GLN A 200 -1.34 1.52 -17.06
N PHE A 201 -2.24 1.81 -16.12
CA PHE A 201 -2.01 1.48 -14.71
C PHE A 201 -3.30 1.41 -13.88
N LYS A 202 -3.32 0.48 -12.92
CA LYS A 202 -4.40 0.32 -11.93
C LYS A 202 -3.85 0.65 -10.55
N ILE A 203 -4.56 1.51 -9.80
CA ILE A 203 -4.18 1.83 -8.42
C ILE A 203 -4.22 0.53 -7.57
N PRO A 204 -3.17 0.22 -6.78
CA PRO A 204 -3.11 -1.00 -5.99
C PRO A 204 -4.14 -1.01 -4.87
N GLU A 205 -4.38 -2.20 -4.32
CA GLU A 205 -5.11 -2.31 -3.07
C GLU A 205 -4.35 -1.69 -1.89
N THR A 206 -5.09 -1.20 -0.91
CA THR A 206 -4.57 -0.55 0.30
C THR A 206 -3.74 -1.49 1.17
N LEU A 207 -2.84 -0.95 1.98
CA LEU A 207 -1.90 -1.72 2.80
C LEU A 207 -2.60 -2.73 3.72
N ASN A 208 -3.75 -2.40 4.30
CA ASN A 208 -4.53 -3.31 5.15
C ASN A 208 -5.16 -4.49 4.39
N LYS A 209 -5.38 -4.38 3.07
CA LYS A 209 -5.89 -5.48 2.25
C LYS A 209 -4.76 -6.44 1.85
N VAL A 210 -3.61 -5.87 1.50
CA VAL A 210 -2.42 -6.61 1.05
C VAL A 210 -1.67 -7.25 2.21
N ASN A 211 -1.49 -6.53 3.31
CA ASN A 211 -0.78 -6.98 4.48
C ASN A 211 -1.77 -7.29 5.62
N LYS A 212 -2.08 -8.57 5.86
CA LYS A 212 -3.06 -8.96 6.90
C LYS A 212 -2.66 -8.57 8.33
N TRP A 213 -1.36 -8.40 8.58
CA TRP A 213 -0.87 -7.88 9.87
C TRP A 213 -1.23 -6.42 10.10
N ILE A 214 -1.63 -5.67 9.05
CA ILE A 214 -2.07 -4.28 9.15
C ILE A 214 -3.59 -4.25 9.25
N ARG A 215 -4.11 -3.81 10.39
CA ARG A 215 -5.55 -3.57 10.59
C ARG A 215 -6.00 -2.29 9.91
N SER A 216 -5.22 -1.22 10.07
CA SER A 216 -5.43 0.07 9.42
C SER A 216 -4.11 0.83 9.33
N ALA A 217 -3.87 1.55 8.25
CA ALA A 217 -2.73 2.45 8.09
C ALA A 217 -3.26 3.78 7.56
N ARG A 218 -3.45 4.77 8.44
CA ARG A 218 -4.09 6.05 8.10
C ARG A 218 -3.32 7.25 8.61
N ILE A 219 -3.46 8.37 7.92
CA ILE A 219 -2.99 9.67 8.40
C ILE A 219 -4.00 10.17 9.45
N LEU A 220 -3.54 10.51 10.65
CA LEU A 220 -4.43 10.83 11.79
C LEU A 220 -4.91 12.28 11.84
N ASP A 221 -4.11 13.22 11.33
CA ASP A 221 -4.29 14.64 11.60
C ASP A 221 -4.54 15.43 10.31
N SER A 222 -5.37 16.47 10.43
CA SER A 222 -5.54 17.57 9.47
C SER A 222 -4.20 18.18 9.01
N ASN A 223 -3.21 18.20 9.89
CA ASN A 223 -1.85 18.68 9.57
C ASN A 223 -0.98 17.65 8.84
N GLN A 224 -1.49 16.43 8.60
CA GLN A 224 -0.84 15.34 7.85
C GLN A 224 0.56 14.92 8.34
N ARG A 225 0.84 15.10 9.64
CA ARG A 225 2.20 14.87 10.20
C ARG A 225 2.47 13.46 10.68
N ILE A 226 1.42 12.69 10.98
CA ILE A 226 1.54 11.38 11.62
C ILE A 226 0.66 10.38 10.89
N ALA A 227 1.28 9.31 10.41
CA ALA A 227 0.59 8.11 9.98
C ALA A 227 0.54 7.13 11.16
N LEU A 228 -0.67 6.64 11.48
CA LEU A 228 -0.89 5.58 12.45
C LEU A 228 -1.12 4.25 11.75
N VAL A 229 -0.22 3.31 11.99
CA VAL A 229 -0.37 1.91 11.62
C VAL A 229 -0.88 1.14 12.84
N ARG A 230 -2.09 0.61 12.74
CA ARG A 230 -2.66 -0.31 13.72
C ARG A 230 -2.37 -1.72 13.26
N VAL A 231 -1.73 -2.48 14.13
CA VAL A 231 -1.35 -3.86 13.91
C VAL A 231 -2.50 -4.79 14.30
N SER A 232 -2.76 -5.82 13.48
CA SER A 232 -3.73 -6.89 13.75
C SER A 232 -3.14 -7.98 14.65
N GLU A 233 -1.86 -8.29 14.47
CA GLU A 233 -1.12 -9.35 15.17
C GLU A 233 0.22 -8.80 15.70
N GLY A 234 0.45 -8.88 17.01
CA GLY A 234 1.66 -8.37 17.64
C GLY A 234 2.23 -9.35 18.66
N LEU A 235 3.41 -9.02 19.19
CA LEU A 235 4.03 -9.79 20.27
C LEU A 235 3.27 -9.61 21.59
N SER A 236 3.36 -10.63 22.45
CA SER A 236 2.87 -10.54 23.83
C SER A 236 3.73 -9.54 24.61
N LEU A 237 3.06 -8.73 25.43
CA LEU A 237 3.72 -7.77 26.32
C LEU A 237 3.88 -8.37 27.70
N GLU A 238 5.03 -8.11 28.33
CA GLU A 238 5.26 -8.46 29.72
C GLU A 238 4.58 -7.44 30.63
N LEU A 239 3.63 -7.92 31.44
CA LEU A 239 2.84 -7.13 32.36
C LEU A 239 3.17 -7.56 33.80
N THR A 240 3.59 -6.61 34.62
CA THR A 240 3.77 -6.80 36.06
C THR A 240 2.68 -6.04 36.80
N LEU A 241 1.87 -6.74 37.59
CA LEU A 241 0.89 -6.13 38.49
C LEU A 241 1.45 -6.13 39.92
N SER A 242 1.38 -4.97 40.57
CA SER A 242 1.82 -4.81 41.96
C SER A 242 0.80 -4.01 42.76
N ALA A 243 0.63 -4.33 44.04
CA ALA A 243 -0.13 -3.51 44.97
C ALA A 243 0.82 -2.58 45.72
N GLN A 244 0.57 -1.27 45.71
CA GLN A 244 1.41 -0.28 46.39
C GLN A 244 1.41 -0.48 47.90
N LYS A 245 2.62 -0.41 48.49
CA LYS A 245 2.83 -0.51 49.94
C LYS A 245 2.34 0.73 50.70
N GLU A 246 2.29 1.90 50.08
CA GLU A 246 1.94 3.17 50.77
C GLU A 246 0.48 3.23 51.26
N PHE A 247 -0.41 2.35 50.75
CA PHE A 247 -1.76 2.14 51.31
C PHE A 247 -1.80 1.15 52.49
N LEU A 248 -0.65 0.59 52.90
CA LEU A 248 -0.54 -0.39 53.98
C LEU A 248 -0.13 0.23 55.32
N GLU A 249 0.24 1.52 55.37
CA GLU A 249 0.84 2.12 56.57
C GLU A 249 -0.13 2.83 57.51
N GLU A 250 -1.40 3.02 57.16
CA GLU A 250 -2.35 3.79 58.01
C GLU A 250 -3.38 2.97 58.80
N LYS A 251 -3.47 1.63 58.66
CA LYS A 251 -4.42 0.84 59.46
C LYS A 251 -3.80 -0.45 59.97
N GLU A 252 -3.78 -0.61 61.29
CA GLU A 252 -3.27 -1.72 62.13
C GLU A 252 -3.72 -3.16 61.78
N ASN A 253 -4.34 -3.39 60.62
CA ASN A 253 -4.62 -4.73 60.13
C ASN A 253 -3.93 -4.88 58.77
N GLN A 254 -2.70 -5.39 58.79
CA GLN A 254 -1.95 -5.82 57.60
C GLN A 254 -2.69 -6.97 56.89
N LYS A 255 -3.77 -6.65 56.18
CA LYS A 255 -4.37 -7.56 55.21
C LYS A 255 -3.44 -7.61 54.02
N GLN A 256 -2.62 -8.65 53.93
CA GLN A 256 -1.94 -9.01 52.69
C GLN A 256 -3.02 -9.13 51.60
N ARG A 257 -2.99 -8.22 50.62
CA ARG A 257 -3.91 -8.26 49.49
C ARG A 257 -3.39 -9.34 48.53
N LEU A 258 -4.10 -10.46 48.45
CA LEU A 258 -3.82 -11.52 47.48
C LEU A 258 -4.36 -11.09 46.11
N ILE A 259 -3.52 -11.18 45.07
CA ILE A 259 -3.95 -11.04 43.68
C ILE A 259 -4.11 -12.45 43.13
N THR A 260 -5.31 -12.78 42.66
CA THR A 260 -5.62 -14.07 42.03
C THR A 260 -6.00 -13.82 40.58
N PHE A 261 -5.33 -14.53 39.66
CA PHE A 261 -5.64 -14.50 38.25
C PHE A 261 -6.67 -15.60 37.94
N VAL A 262 -7.72 -15.23 37.21
CA VAL A 262 -8.79 -16.14 36.78
C VAL A 262 -8.95 -15.99 35.28
N HIS A 263 -9.14 -17.10 34.58
CA HIS A 263 -9.44 -17.13 33.15
C HIS A 263 -10.72 -17.92 32.90
N ASN A 264 -11.35 -17.65 31.77
CA ASN A 264 -12.51 -18.42 31.32
C ASN A 264 -12.05 -19.71 30.64
N SER A 265 -12.88 -20.75 30.72
CA SER A 265 -12.65 -22.02 30.02
C SER A 265 -12.69 -21.85 28.50
N SER A 266 -11.75 -22.46 27.80
CA SER A 266 -11.78 -22.49 26.33
C SER A 266 -12.67 -23.62 25.78
N LYS A 267 -13.32 -23.40 24.62
CA LYS A 267 -14.25 -24.35 24.00
C LYS A 267 -14.09 -24.36 22.48
N LEU A 268 -14.35 -25.51 21.87
CA LEU A 268 -14.40 -25.71 20.42
C LEU A 268 -15.44 -26.80 20.11
N GLY A 269 -16.38 -26.51 19.21
CA GLY A 269 -17.33 -27.49 18.70
C GLY A 269 -16.81 -28.21 17.46
N ASP A 270 -16.49 -27.45 16.41
CA ASP A 270 -15.88 -27.95 15.17
C ASP A 270 -15.16 -26.80 14.45
N PHE A 271 -14.42 -27.12 13.38
CA PHE A 271 -13.84 -26.12 12.50
C PHE A 271 -13.68 -26.61 11.07
N THR A 272 -13.56 -25.64 10.16
CA THR A 272 -13.04 -25.84 8.81
C THR A 272 -11.82 -24.94 8.61
N ALA A 273 -10.93 -25.36 7.73
CA ALA A 273 -9.64 -24.72 7.55
C ALA A 273 -9.22 -24.77 6.08
N LEU A 274 -8.50 -23.73 5.64
CA LEU A 274 -7.89 -23.66 4.32
C LEU A 274 -6.49 -23.04 4.44
N LEU A 275 -5.48 -23.73 3.90
CA LEU A 275 -4.12 -23.20 3.79
C LEU A 275 -4.03 -22.44 2.46
N ILE A 276 -3.70 -21.15 2.53
CA ILE A 276 -3.73 -20.25 1.38
C ILE A 276 -2.40 -19.55 1.23
N VAL A 277 -1.84 -19.56 0.03
CA VAL A 277 -0.84 -18.58 -0.42
C VAL A 277 -1.54 -17.60 -1.35
N ASP A 278 -1.68 -16.36 -0.91
CA ASP A 278 -2.42 -15.34 -1.67
C ASP A 278 -1.59 -14.76 -2.84
N LYS A 279 -2.25 -13.91 -3.65
CA LYS A 279 -1.65 -13.22 -4.81
C LYS A 279 -0.50 -12.26 -4.47
N PHE A 280 -0.23 -12.03 -3.18
CA PHE A 280 0.87 -11.23 -2.65
C PHE A 280 1.94 -12.09 -1.95
N SER A 281 1.88 -13.42 -2.13
CA SER A 281 2.76 -14.39 -1.48
C SER A 281 2.66 -14.43 0.04
N ASN A 282 1.54 -13.97 0.64
CA ASN A 282 1.28 -14.22 2.05
C ASN A 282 0.78 -15.65 2.24
N SER A 283 1.44 -16.39 3.14
CA SER A 283 0.98 -17.71 3.59
C SER A 283 0.11 -17.58 4.83
N LEU A 284 -1.14 -18.03 4.74
CA LEU A 284 -2.20 -17.82 5.71
C LEU A 284 -2.98 -19.12 5.95
N LEU A 285 -3.40 -19.34 7.19
CA LEU A 285 -4.39 -20.33 7.56
C LEU A 285 -5.71 -19.62 7.81
N ASN A 286 -6.69 -19.86 6.94
CA ASN A 286 -8.04 -19.35 7.09
C ASN A 286 -8.89 -20.39 7.82
N LEU A 287 -9.28 -20.07 9.05
CA LEU A 287 -10.09 -20.91 9.93
C LEU A 287 -11.51 -20.38 9.99
N THR A 288 -12.48 -21.29 9.99
CA THR A 288 -13.86 -20.99 10.36
C THR A 288 -14.25 -21.91 11.50
N LEU A 289 -14.44 -21.31 12.68
CA LEU A 289 -14.66 -21.99 13.95
C LEU A 289 -16.15 -22.01 14.30
N PHE A 290 -16.63 -23.13 14.84
CA PHE A 290 -18.01 -23.33 15.26
C PHE A 290 -18.07 -23.59 16.76
N ASN A 291 -18.93 -22.86 17.47
CA ASN A 291 -19.09 -22.95 18.93
C ASN A 291 -17.73 -22.88 19.67
N ALA A 292 -16.96 -21.84 19.35
CA ALA A 292 -15.61 -21.65 19.84
C ALA A 292 -15.50 -20.42 20.73
N SER A 293 -14.70 -20.50 21.80
CA SER A 293 -14.41 -19.37 22.70
C SER A 293 -13.08 -19.57 23.42
N GLY A 294 -12.37 -18.49 23.73
CA GLY A 294 -11.12 -18.54 24.50
C GLY A 294 -9.92 -18.84 23.62
N VAL A 295 -8.92 -19.51 24.19
CA VAL A 295 -7.64 -19.80 23.52
C VAL A 295 -7.68 -21.22 22.93
N LEU A 296 -7.35 -21.31 21.64
CA LEU A 296 -7.25 -22.57 20.90
C LEU A 296 -5.80 -22.76 20.44
N ASN A 297 -5.20 -23.86 20.84
CA ASN A 297 -3.88 -24.27 20.39
C ASN A 297 -4.02 -25.17 19.16
N GLY A 298 -3.26 -24.87 18.11
CA GLY A 298 -3.34 -25.54 16.83
C GLY A 298 -2.01 -26.10 16.38
N TYR A 299 -2.07 -27.24 15.68
CA TYR A 299 -0.90 -27.98 15.22
C TYR A 299 -1.10 -28.43 13.78
N VAL A 300 -0.02 -28.47 13.00
CA VAL A 300 -0.03 -29.05 11.65
C VAL A 300 0.81 -30.32 11.65
N ARG A 301 0.23 -31.43 11.22
CA ARG A 301 0.85 -32.75 11.15
C ARG A 301 0.90 -33.28 9.71
N PRO A 302 1.80 -34.21 9.39
CA PRO A 302 1.75 -34.94 8.12
C PRO A 302 0.43 -35.73 8.03
N LEU A 303 -0.13 -35.88 6.83
CA LEU A 303 -1.37 -36.65 6.64
C LEU A 303 -1.26 -38.10 7.13
N ASN A 304 -0.05 -38.68 7.05
CA ASN A 304 0.22 -40.05 7.48
C ASN A 304 0.22 -40.21 9.01
N ASP A 305 0.14 -39.11 9.77
CA ASP A 305 0.23 -39.09 11.23
C ASP A 305 -1.11 -38.75 11.89
N LEU A 306 -2.15 -39.54 11.58
CA LEU A 306 -3.50 -39.35 12.11
C LEU A 306 -3.60 -39.51 13.64
N TYR A 307 -2.71 -40.30 14.24
CA TYR A 307 -2.72 -40.63 15.67
C TYR A 307 -1.41 -40.35 16.38
N GLY A 308 -0.37 -39.90 15.68
CA GLY A 308 0.89 -39.55 16.31
C GLY A 308 0.98 -38.08 16.65
N ASN A 309 2.11 -37.77 17.29
CA ASN A 309 2.40 -36.47 17.89
C ASN A 309 3.45 -35.71 17.08
N THR A 310 3.63 -36.03 15.79
CA THR A 310 4.64 -35.35 14.96
C THR A 310 4.10 -34.01 14.47
N GLU A 311 4.41 -32.98 15.24
CA GLU A 311 4.05 -31.60 14.94
C GLU A 311 5.08 -30.99 13.99
N ILE A 312 4.63 -30.62 12.78
CA ILE A 312 5.45 -29.87 11.83
C ILE A 312 5.43 -28.38 12.20
N ASP A 313 4.28 -27.87 12.65
CA ASP A 313 4.08 -26.45 12.99
C ASP A 313 3.06 -26.29 14.11
N GLY A 314 3.14 -25.17 14.84
CA GLY A 314 2.27 -24.85 15.96
C GLY A 314 1.83 -23.39 15.95
N PHE A 315 0.57 -23.14 16.26
CA PHE A 315 -0.02 -21.80 16.33
C PHE A 315 -1.04 -21.72 17.47
N SER A 316 -1.42 -20.51 17.88
CA SER A 316 -2.47 -20.29 18.87
C SER A 316 -3.40 -19.18 18.42
N VAL A 317 -4.70 -19.36 18.65
CA VAL A 317 -5.75 -18.45 18.24
C VAL A 317 -6.58 -18.05 19.44
N ASN A 318 -6.71 -16.74 19.67
CA ASN A 318 -7.61 -16.20 20.68
C ASN A 318 -8.95 -15.83 20.03
N VAL A 319 -10.00 -16.57 20.39
CA VAL A 319 -11.37 -16.36 19.92
C VAL A 319 -12.10 -15.46 20.91
N PRO A 320 -12.48 -14.24 20.50
CA PRO A 320 -13.20 -13.34 21.38
C PRO A 320 -14.53 -13.99 21.76
N ASN A 321 -14.89 -13.89 23.04
CA ASN A 321 -16.20 -14.33 23.51
C ASN A 321 -17.23 -13.33 22.96
N ILE A 322 -17.84 -13.64 21.84
CA ILE A 322 -18.96 -12.85 21.31
C ILE A 322 -20.10 -13.10 22.28
N GLU A 323 -20.41 -12.10 23.11
CA GLU A 323 -21.58 -12.15 23.98
C GLU A 323 -22.79 -12.53 23.12
N GLU A 324 -23.38 -13.69 23.45
CA GLU A 324 -24.65 -14.12 22.89
C GLU A 324 -25.60 -12.92 22.99
N ASN A 325 -26.03 -12.34 21.87
CA ASN A 325 -27.14 -11.40 21.86
C ASN A 325 -28.41 -12.21 22.20
N VAL A 326 -28.57 -12.53 23.49
CA VAL A 326 -29.69 -13.26 24.08
C VAL A 326 -30.92 -12.35 24.06
N LYS A 327 -31.52 -12.20 22.88
CA LYS A 327 -32.89 -11.67 22.77
C LYS A 327 -33.81 -12.50 21.88
N THR A 328 -33.33 -13.61 21.31
CA THR A 328 -34.21 -14.57 20.63
C THR A 328 -33.84 -15.98 21.08
N ASN A 329 -34.84 -16.79 21.43
CA ASN A 329 -34.70 -18.15 21.97
C ASN A 329 -34.07 -19.17 21.00
N ASN A 330 -33.42 -18.70 19.92
CA ASN A 330 -32.68 -19.53 19.00
C ASN A 330 -31.19 -19.19 19.15
N LYS A 331 -30.43 -20.07 19.81
CA LYS A 331 -28.97 -20.02 19.83
C LYS A 331 -28.43 -20.28 18.42
N ILE A 332 -28.40 -19.26 17.59
CA ILE A 332 -27.75 -19.32 16.29
C ILE A 332 -26.26 -19.07 16.53
N TRP A 333 -25.48 -20.15 16.58
CA TRP A 333 -24.02 -20.07 16.61
C TRP A 333 -23.53 -19.54 15.28
N THR A 334 -23.09 -18.29 15.23
CA THR A 334 -22.48 -17.72 14.04
C THR A 334 -21.05 -18.25 13.89
N PRO A 335 -20.67 -18.81 12.73
CA PRO A 335 -19.29 -19.21 12.48
C PRO A 335 -18.33 -18.02 12.64
N ILE A 336 -17.22 -18.23 13.35
CA ILE A 336 -16.19 -17.20 13.56
C ILE A 336 -15.05 -17.47 12.59
N SER A 337 -14.81 -16.54 11.66
CA SER A 337 -13.67 -16.62 10.76
C SER A 337 -12.45 -15.98 11.41
N VAL A 338 -11.35 -16.72 11.46
CA VAL A 338 -10.05 -16.25 11.94
C VAL A 338 -9.00 -16.54 10.89
N GLN A 339 -8.13 -15.56 10.63
CA GLN A 339 -6.97 -15.75 9.77
C GLN A 339 -5.72 -15.61 10.62
N THR A 340 -4.78 -16.52 10.45
CA THR A 340 -3.48 -16.48 11.11
C THR A 340 -2.37 -16.79 10.13
N ARG A 341 -1.18 -16.23 10.35
CA ARG A 341 0.00 -16.52 9.54
C ARG A 341 0.54 -17.91 9.84
N ILE A 342 0.90 -18.63 8.79
CA ILE A 342 1.49 -19.96 8.90
C ILE A 342 2.55 -20.13 7.81
N LYS A 343 3.49 -21.07 7.99
CA LYS A 343 4.49 -21.34 6.96
C LYS A 343 3.84 -21.87 5.66
N PRO A 344 4.42 -21.59 4.49
CA PRO A 344 3.92 -22.13 3.24
C PRO A 344 4.19 -23.64 3.14
N TYR A 345 3.23 -24.37 2.57
CA TYR A 345 3.32 -25.81 2.31
C TYR A 345 3.19 -26.08 0.81
N PRO A 346 3.89 -27.10 0.25
CA PRO A 346 3.90 -27.36 -1.19
C PRO A 346 2.53 -27.35 -1.85
N LEU A 347 2.41 -26.83 -3.08
CA LEU A 347 1.15 -26.75 -3.81
C LEU A 347 0.48 -28.12 -3.93
N GLY A 348 -0.80 -28.20 -3.56
CA GLY A 348 -1.61 -29.42 -3.65
C GLY A 348 -1.31 -30.44 -2.55
N SER A 349 -0.42 -30.14 -1.60
CA SER A 349 -0.23 -30.98 -0.43
C SER A 349 -1.45 -30.95 0.49
N ILE A 350 -1.69 -32.06 1.17
CA ILE A 350 -2.72 -32.18 2.19
C ILE A 350 -2.01 -32.42 3.52
N HIS A 351 -2.33 -31.58 4.50
CA HIS A 351 -1.82 -31.68 5.87
C HIS A 351 -2.97 -31.87 6.84
N LEU A 352 -2.70 -32.50 7.98
CA LEU A 352 -3.68 -32.61 9.05
C LEU A 352 -3.54 -31.38 9.95
N VAL A 353 -4.57 -30.54 10.01
CA VAL A 353 -4.63 -29.43 10.96
C VAL A 353 -5.43 -29.90 12.16
N CYS A 354 -4.87 -29.77 13.35
CA CYS A 354 -5.49 -30.15 14.60
C CYS A 354 -5.69 -28.91 15.48
N LEU A 355 -6.84 -28.78 16.14
CA LEU A 355 -7.15 -27.73 17.09
C LEU A 355 -7.58 -28.32 18.44
N ARG A 356 -7.10 -27.72 19.52
CA ARG A 356 -7.40 -28.11 20.89
C ARG A 356 -7.63 -26.88 21.77
N PRO A 357 -8.73 -26.83 22.56
CA PRO A 357 -8.90 -25.79 23.57
C PRO A 357 -7.79 -25.84 24.62
N ASP A 358 -7.35 -24.69 25.12
CA ASP A 358 -6.23 -24.60 26.08
C ASP A 358 -6.41 -25.48 27.34
N ASP A 359 -7.63 -25.48 27.89
CA ASP A 359 -8.02 -26.29 29.05
C ASP A 359 -8.49 -27.72 28.68
N GLY A 360 -8.35 -28.10 27.41
CA GLY A 360 -8.84 -29.35 26.87
C GLY A 360 -7.87 -30.51 27.08
N GLU A 361 -8.38 -31.66 27.50
CA GLU A 361 -7.64 -32.92 27.39
C GLU A 361 -7.24 -33.20 25.92
N LEU A 362 -6.15 -33.95 25.72
CA LEU A 362 -5.72 -34.45 24.40
C LEU A 362 -6.85 -35.18 23.66
N SER A 363 -7.78 -35.81 24.38
CA SER A 363 -8.95 -36.49 23.84
C SER A 363 -9.94 -35.57 23.11
N ARG A 364 -9.87 -34.25 23.35
CA ARG A 364 -10.73 -33.23 22.72
C ARG A 364 -10.07 -32.50 21.57
N GLU A 365 -8.92 -32.99 21.11
CA GLU A 365 -8.28 -32.50 19.89
C GLU A 365 -9.14 -32.89 18.66
N LEU A 366 -9.42 -31.91 17.81
CA LEU A 366 -10.13 -32.13 16.55
C LEU A 366 -9.16 -31.93 15.39
N CYS A 367 -9.06 -32.93 14.52
CA CYS A 367 -8.15 -32.91 13.37
C CYS A 367 -8.93 -32.98 12.05
N ARG A 368 -8.55 -32.16 11.07
CA ARG A 368 -9.14 -32.10 9.74
C ARG A 368 -8.05 -32.13 8.66
N PRO A 369 -8.22 -32.89 7.57
CA PRO A 369 -7.34 -32.79 6.42
C PRO A 369 -7.59 -31.45 5.71
N VAL A 370 -6.52 -30.72 5.41
CA VAL A 370 -6.56 -29.38 4.82
C VAL A 370 -5.62 -29.34 3.62
N GLN A 371 -6.15 -28.88 2.50
CA GLN A 371 -5.39 -28.71 1.27
C GLN A 371 -4.73 -27.31 1.22
N SER A 372 -3.53 -27.25 0.64
CA SER A 372 -2.86 -26.00 0.28
C SER A 372 -3.34 -25.48 -1.08
N VAL A 373 -3.74 -24.21 -1.13
CA VAL A 373 -4.19 -23.51 -2.33
C VAL A 373 -3.30 -22.30 -2.59
N TYR A 374 -2.89 -22.12 -3.85
CA TYR A 374 -2.07 -20.99 -4.28
C TYR A 374 -2.85 -20.14 -5.28
N TYR A 375 -2.75 -18.83 -5.11
CA TYR A 375 -3.19 -17.85 -6.09
C TYR A 375 -1.99 -17.35 -6.89
N GLU A 376 -2.21 -17.09 -8.19
CA GLU A 376 -1.17 -16.53 -9.05
C GLU A 376 -0.74 -15.13 -8.57
N LEU A 377 0.54 -14.82 -8.75
CA LEU A 377 1.12 -13.55 -8.33
C LEU A 377 0.58 -12.42 -9.22
N GLU A 378 0.09 -11.35 -8.62
CA GLU A 378 -0.32 -10.17 -9.35
C GLU A 378 0.91 -9.39 -9.85
N GLN A 379 1.14 -9.40 -11.17
CA GLN A 379 2.21 -8.62 -11.82
C GLN A 379 1.62 -7.46 -12.61
N ASN A 380 2.10 -6.25 -12.34
CA ASN A 380 1.77 -5.06 -13.13
C ASN A 380 2.96 -4.73 -14.04
N THR A 381 2.90 -5.16 -15.30
CA THR A 381 3.87 -4.76 -16.33
C THR A 381 3.30 -3.60 -17.14
N MET A 382 4.03 -2.50 -17.23
CA MET A 382 3.70 -1.36 -18.10
C MET A 382 4.55 -1.43 -19.36
N GLN A 383 3.94 -1.21 -20.53
CA GLN A 383 4.64 -1.07 -21.79
C GLN A 383 4.24 0.24 -22.45
N ASN A 384 5.24 1.00 -22.91
CA ASN A 384 5.04 2.26 -23.63
C ASN A 384 4.93 1.97 -25.13
N GLU A 385 3.90 2.52 -25.77
CA GLU A 385 3.64 2.33 -27.20
C GLU A 385 3.73 3.66 -27.96
N TRP A 386 4.17 3.59 -29.22
CA TRP A 386 4.21 4.73 -30.12
C TRP A 386 2.81 5.11 -30.59
N ASN A 387 2.46 6.40 -30.49
CA ASN A 387 1.18 6.93 -30.94
C ASN A 387 1.38 7.75 -32.22
N GLU A 388 0.53 7.53 -33.22
CA GLU A 388 0.51 8.29 -34.48
C GLU A 388 -0.50 9.45 -34.38
N ALA A 389 -0.08 10.64 -34.81
CA ALA A 389 -0.94 11.84 -34.79
C ALA A 389 -0.62 12.78 -35.96
N ILE A 390 -1.55 13.72 -36.22
CA ILE A 390 -1.45 14.73 -37.28
C ILE A 390 -1.40 16.12 -36.64
N GLY A 391 -0.32 16.86 -36.92
CA GLY A 391 -0.10 18.21 -36.44
C GLY A 391 -0.89 19.25 -37.23
N ALA A 392 -1.14 20.41 -36.61
CA ALA A 392 -1.84 21.52 -37.25
C ALA A 392 -0.99 22.79 -37.22
N CYS A 393 -0.40 23.17 -38.35
CA CYS A 393 0.33 24.43 -38.49
C CYS A 393 -0.08 25.18 -39.76
N LYS A 394 -0.76 26.34 -39.60
CA LYS A 394 -1.23 27.17 -40.73
C LYS A 394 -0.11 27.97 -41.42
N GLN A 395 1.07 28.07 -40.82
CA GLN A 395 2.20 28.90 -41.29
C GLN A 395 3.45 28.09 -41.66
N CYS A 396 3.49 26.79 -41.31
CA CYS A 396 4.61 25.90 -41.62
C CYS A 396 4.55 25.45 -43.08
N ASN A 397 5.72 25.15 -43.66
CA ASN A 397 5.87 24.68 -45.04
C ASN A 397 5.28 25.64 -46.11
N LYS A 398 5.14 26.93 -45.80
CA LYS A 398 4.80 27.94 -46.81
C LYS A 398 6.01 28.18 -47.70
N ILE A 399 5.81 28.06 -49.02
CA ILE A 399 6.83 28.39 -50.01
C ILE A 399 7.13 29.89 -49.91
N SER A 400 8.24 30.25 -49.28
CA SER A 400 8.76 31.62 -49.32
C SER A 400 9.44 31.87 -50.67
N ALA A 401 9.38 33.11 -51.18
CA ALA A 401 10.03 33.47 -52.44
C ALA A 401 11.56 33.24 -52.39
N GLU A 402 12.18 33.35 -51.20
CA GLU A 402 13.59 33.01 -50.96
C GLU A 402 13.85 31.50 -50.98
N GLY A 403 12.92 30.67 -50.47
CA GLY A 403 13.01 29.21 -50.52
C GLY A 403 12.89 28.67 -51.96
N PHE A 404 12.01 29.27 -52.78
CA PHE A 404 11.88 28.94 -54.20
C PHE A 404 13.11 29.36 -55.01
N ALA A 405 13.69 30.53 -54.72
CA ALA A 405 14.92 31.01 -55.36
C ALA A 405 16.15 30.13 -55.02
N ARG A 406 16.22 29.58 -53.80
CA ARG A 406 17.25 28.58 -53.43
C ARG A 406 17.07 27.24 -54.15
N TYR A 407 15.82 26.83 -54.40
CA TYR A 407 15.49 25.60 -55.13
C TYR A 407 15.81 25.70 -56.63
N LEU A 408 15.80 26.92 -57.19
CA LEU A 408 16.15 27.21 -58.59
C LEU A 408 17.63 27.56 -58.81
N ASN A 409 18.49 27.49 -57.78
CA ASN A 409 19.92 27.71 -57.95
C ASN A 409 20.60 26.43 -58.47
N PRO A 410 21.05 26.37 -59.74
CA PRO A 410 21.62 25.16 -60.33
C PRO A 410 22.92 24.71 -59.61
N ALA A 411 23.60 25.62 -58.90
CA ALA A 411 24.80 25.29 -58.14
C ALA A 411 24.53 24.32 -56.98
N ASN A 412 23.28 24.21 -56.50
CA ASN A 412 22.88 23.26 -55.47
C ASN A 412 22.43 21.90 -56.04
N TRP A 413 22.07 21.82 -57.33
CA TRP A 413 21.73 20.57 -58.01
C TRP A 413 22.97 19.71 -58.34
N VAL A 414 24.15 20.34 -58.40
CA VAL A 414 25.40 19.70 -58.84
C VAL A 414 26.23 19.12 -57.68
N LYS A 415 25.82 19.29 -56.42
CA LYS A 415 26.57 18.76 -55.25
C LYS A 415 26.42 17.25 -54.98
N GLY A 416 25.85 16.50 -55.91
CA GLY A 416 25.68 15.04 -55.78
C GLY A 416 26.04 14.22 -57.03
N ILE A 417 26.65 14.82 -58.05
CA ILE A 417 26.94 14.14 -59.31
C ILE A 417 28.40 13.65 -59.30
N GLY A 418 28.58 12.33 -59.24
CA GLY A 418 29.91 11.69 -59.13
C GLY A 418 30.59 11.43 -60.46
N SER A 419 29.91 11.65 -61.59
CA SER A 419 30.46 11.37 -62.94
C SER A 419 29.95 12.33 -64.02
N VAL A 420 30.78 12.60 -65.03
CA VAL A 420 30.44 13.44 -66.20
C VAL A 420 29.26 12.87 -67.00
N SER A 421 29.03 11.55 -66.95
CA SER A 421 27.90 10.87 -67.59
C SER A 421 26.54 11.19 -66.95
N GLU A 422 26.48 11.38 -65.62
CA GLU A 422 25.24 11.73 -64.90
C GLU A 422 24.84 13.19 -65.12
N ALA A 423 25.82 14.09 -65.29
CA ALA A 423 25.55 15.49 -65.64
C ALA A 423 24.95 15.66 -67.04
N LEU A 424 25.34 14.80 -68.00
CA LEU A 424 24.80 14.80 -69.37
C LEU A 424 23.36 14.25 -69.43
N MET A 425 23.01 13.27 -68.61
CA MET A 425 21.63 12.76 -68.49
C MET A 425 20.68 13.83 -67.95
N LEU A 426 21.11 14.57 -66.92
CA LEU A 426 20.30 15.62 -66.30
C LEU A 426 20.09 16.83 -67.25
N ALA A 427 21.11 17.16 -68.07
CA ALA A 427 20.97 18.19 -69.11
C ALA A 427 20.06 17.73 -70.27
N SER A 428 20.13 16.44 -70.64
CA SER A 428 19.25 15.82 -71.64
C SER A 428 17.79 15.87 -71.23
N ASP A 429 17.45 15.54 -69.98
CA ASP A 429 16.06 15.53 -69.52
C ASP A 429 15.46 16.94 -69.41
N ILE A 430 16.28 17.94 -69.05
CA ILE A 430 15.84 19.34 -68.99
C ILE A 430 15.67 19.93 -70.40
N LEU A 431 16.54 19.59 -71.36
CA LEU A 431 16.42 20.04 -72.75
C LEU A 431 15.33 19.28 -73.52
N GLY A 432 15.10 18.01 -73.20
CA GLY A 432 14.03 17.19 -73.78
C GLY A 432 12.64 17.63 -73.35
N GLY A 433 12.46 18.03 -72.09
CA GLY A 433 11.19 18.56 -71.56
C GLY A 433 10.83 19.97 -72.05
N LEU A 434 11.71 20.65 -72.80
CA LEU A 434 11.47 21.97 -73.40
C LEU A 434 11.13 21.88 -74.91
N ILE A 435 11.01 20.68 -75.48
CA ILE A 435 10.66 20.44 -76.89
C ILE A 435 9.33 19.65 -77.04
N GLU A 436 8.52 19.50 -75.98
CA GLU A 436 7.09 19.14 -76.10
C GLU A 436 6.16 20.29 -75.72
#